data_AF-A0A7W0KTM6-F1
#
_entry.id   AF-A0A7W0KTM6-F1
#
_cell.length_a   1.000
_cell.length_b   1.000
_cell.length_c   1.000
_cell.angle_alpha   90.00
_cell.angle_beta   90.00
_cell.angle_gamma   90.00
#
_symmetry.space_group_name_H-M   'P 1'
#
loop_
_entity.id
_entity.type
_entity.pdbx_description
1 polymer ?
#
loop_
_entity_poly.entity_id
_entity_poly.type
_entity_poly.pdbx_seq_one_letter_code
_entity_poly.pdbx_strand_id
1 'polypeptide(L)'
;KDLWQLVRDYAKQETIDPFKAIGRFLAFGMAGAVVLSLGVLFAVLAILRGLQTETDQHLTGSLTWVPYVVAFVLSAVIVAVAVRAITKPNRTDRIRP
;
A
#
# COMPACT_ATOMS: atom_id res chain seq x y z
N LYS A 1 23.47 42.32 15.82
CA LYS A 1 23.75 41.01 15.16
C LYS A 1 22.71 39.96 15.57
N ASP A 2 21.94 40.23 16.62
CA ASP A 2 21.02 39.30 17.26
C ASP A 2 19.70 39.11 16.50
N LEU A 3 19.18 40.16 15.84
CA LEU A 3 17.99 40.05 14.98
C LEU A 3 18.17 39.05 13.83
N TRP A 4 19.38 38.98 13.26
CA TRP A 4 19.69 38.03 12.20
C TRP A 4 19.71 36.58 12.72
N GLN A 5 20.17 36.35 13.94
CA GLN A 5 20.10 35.04 14.59
C GLN A 5 18.65 34.64 14.87
N LEU A 6 17.83 35.56 15.39
CA LEU A 6 16.40 35.27 15.63
C LEU A 6 15.64 34.91 14.36
N VAL A 7 15.81 35.66 13.27
CA VAL A 7 15.14 35.36 11.99
C VAL A 7 15.62 34.02 11.42
N ARG A 8 16.92 33.73 11.53
CA ARG A 8 17.48 32.46 11.07
C ARG A 8 16.94 31.28 11.87
N ASP A 9 16.90 31.40 13.19
CA ASP A 9 16.45 30.33 14.08
C ASP A 9 14.95 30.09 13.94
N TYR A 10 14.14 31.15 13.76
CA TYR A 10 12.71 31.03 13.49
C TYR A 10 12.43 30.33 12.15
N ALA A 11 13.09 30.75 11.07
CA ALA A 11 12.96 30.10 9.77
C ALA A 11 13.32 28.60 9.84
N LYS A 12 14.33 28.25 10.66
CA LYS A 12 14.73 26.87 10.91
C LYS A 12 13.71 26.11 11.76
N GLN A 13 13.12 26.75 12.76
CA GLN A 13 12.15 26.15 13.66
C GLN A 13 10.84 25.85 12.92
N GLU A 14 10.42 26.77 12.06
CA GLU A 14 9.18 26.67 11.30
C GLU A 14 9.29 25.73 10.09
N THR A 15 10.50 25.41 9.62
CA THR A 15 10.71 24.36 8.60
C THR A 15 11.03 22.99 9.18
N ILE A 16 11.75 22.88 10.30
CA ILE A 16 12.14 21.56 10.83
C ILE A 16 10.93 20.77 11.34
N ASP A 17 9.95 21.42 11.98
CA ASP A 17 8.73 20.74 12.43
C ASP A 17 7.93 20.10 11.28
N PRO A 18 7.65 20.78 10.14
CA PRO A 18 6.99 20.13 9.01
C PRO A 18 7.83 19.00 8.40
N PHE A 19 9.16 19.12 8.36
CA PHE A 19 10.02 18.03 7.87
C PHE A 19 9.93 16.77 8.76
N LYS A 20 9.89 16.93 10.08
CA LYS A 20 9.75 15.80 11.01
C LYS A 20 8.38 15.13 10.88
N ALA A 21 7.32 15.91 10.64
CA ALA A 21 5.99 15.39 10.40
C ALA A 21 5.91 14.57 9.10
N ILE A 22 6.49 15.07 8.00
CA ILE A 22 6.57 14.35 6.71
C ILE A 22 7.38 13.06 6.86
N GLY A 23 8.53 13.12 7.53
CA GLY A 23 9.36 11.93 7.76
C GLY A 23 8.62 10.84 8.52
N ARG A 24 7.85 11.20 9.55
CA ARG A 24 7.04 10.25 10.32
C ARG A 24 5.88 9.68 9.50
N PHE A 25 5.19 10.51 8.73
CA PHE A 25 4.12 10.06 7.82
C PHE A 25 4.65 9.07 6.78
N LEU A 26 5.79 9.39 6.15
CA LEU A 26 6.43 8.51 5.17
C LEU A 26 6.89 7.19 5.80
N ALA A 27 7.48 7.24 7.00
CA ALA A 27 7.90 6.04 7.72
C ALA A 27 6.72 5.10 8.00
N PHE A 28 5.59 5.64 8.49
CA PHE A 28 4.38 4.84 8.68
C PHE A 28 3.78 4.34 7.36
N GLY A 29 3.83 5.14 6.30
CA GLY A 29 3.40 4.74 4.95
C GLY A 29 4.23 3.58 4.41
N MET A 30 5.56 3.63 4.54
CA MET A 30 6.46 2.56 4.11
C MET A 30 6.28 1.29 4.95
N ALA A 31 6.20 1.42 6.27
CA ALA A 31 5.96 0.28 7.15
C ALA A 31 4.62 -0.40 6.81
N GLY A 32 3.56 0.39 6.61
CA GLY A 32 2.26 -0.11 6.16
C GLY A 32 2.31 -0.78 4.79
N ALA A 33 3.04 -0.20 3.84
CA ALA A 33 3.22 -0.78 2.50
C ALA A 33 3.91 -2.15 2.55
N VAL A 34 4.96 -2.31 3.37
CA VAL A 34 5.66 -3.59 3.54
C VAL A 34 4.72 -4.65 4.13
N VAL A 35 4.01 -4.31 5.21
CA VAL A 35 3.07 -5.24 5.86
C VAL A 35 1.94 -5.63 4.92
N LEU A 36 1.35 -4.67 4.20
CA LEU A 36 0.29 -4.93 3.23
C LEU A 36 0.78 -5.80 2.07
N SER A 37 1.97 -5.51 1.53
CA SER A 37 2.56 -6.29 0.45
C SER A 37 2.79 -7.75 0.86
N LEU A 38 3.30 -7.98 2.08
CA LEU A 38 3.49 -9.32 2.62
C LEU A 38 2.16 -10.03 2.85
N GLY A 39 1.16 -9.34 3.40
CA GLY A 39 -0.18 -9.90 3.60
C GLY A 39 -0.83 -10.34 2.29
N VAL A 40 -0.76 -9.51 1.26
CA VAL A 40 -1.24 -9.84 -0.09
C VAL A 40 -0.49 -11.04 -0.67
N LEU A 41 0.84 -11.06 -0.56
CA LEU A 41 1.65 -12.17 -1.05
C LEU A 41 1.24 -13.49 -0.40
N PHE A 42 1.16 -13.52 0.93
CA PHE A 42 0.76 -14.73 1.65
C PHE A 42 -0.71 -15.11 1.37
N ALA A 43 -1.62 -14.16 1.20
CA ALA A 43 -3.01 -14.45 0.84
C ALA A 43 -3.11 -15.14 -0.53
N VAL A 44 -2.39 -14.62 -1.54
CA VAL A 44 -2.34 -15.23 -2.89
C VAL A 44 -1.77 -16.65 -2.81
N LEU A 45 -0.66 -16.82 -2.08
CA LEU A 45 -0.03 -18.14 -1.90
C LEU A 45 -0.93 -19.13 -1.15
N ALA A 46 -1.62 -18.68 -0.09
CA ALA A 46 -2.53 -19.52 0.67
C ALA A 46 -3.72 -19.98 -0.16
N ILE A 47 -4.30 -19.09 -0.97
CA ILE A 47 -5.40 -19.42 -1.89
C ILE A 47 -4.92 -20.40 -2.96
N LEU A 48 -3.77 -20.11 -3.60
CA LEU A 48 -3.18 -21.00 -4.59
C LEU A 48 -2.90 -22.39 -4.01
N ARG A 49 -2.33 -22.44 -2.80
CA ARG A 49 -2.02 -23.69 -2.11
C ARG A 49 -3.28 -24.44 -1.73
N GLY A 50 -4.27 -23.77 -1.15
CA GLY A 50 -5.56 -24.38 -0.81
C GLY A 50 -6.25 -24.97 -2.04
N LEU A 51 -6.28 -24.21 -3.13
CA LEU A 51 -6.78 -24.70 -4.42
C LEU A 51 -6.01 -25.94 -4.87
N GLN A 52 -4.68 -25.88 -4.97
CA GLN A 52 -3.87 -27.03 -5.39
C GLN A 52 -4.08 -28.28 -4.52
N THR A 53 -4.15 -28.11 -3.19
CA THR A 53 -4.27 -29.24 -2.24
C THR A 53 -5.59 -29.99 -2.37
N GLU A 54 -6.71 -29.27 -2.54
CA GLU A 54 -8.05 -29.86 -2.73
C GLU A 54 -8.26 -30.37 -4.18
N THR A 55 -7.53 -29.76 -5.12
CA THR A 55 -7.67 -29.97 -6.56
C THR A 55 -6.83 -31.12 -7.10
N ASP A 56 -5.77 -31.52 -6.39
CA ASP A 56 -4.87 -32.63 -6.77
C ASP A 56 -5.62 -33.95 -7.04
N GLN A 57 -6.83 -34.13 -6.50
CA GLN A 57 -7.68 -35.30 -6.75
C GLN A 57 -8.75 -35.11 -7.85
N HIS A 58 -9.12 -33.86 -8.21
CA HIS A 58 -10.28 -33.56 -9.06
C HIS A 58 -9.95 -32.87 -10.39
N LEU A 59 -8.84 -32.14 -10.51
CA LEU A 59 -8.43 -31.48 -11.77
C LEU A 59 -7.13 -32.06 -12.34
N THR A 60 -7.11 -33.36 -12.56
CA THR A 60 -6.03 -34.02 -13.31
C THR A 60 -6.26 -33.90 -14.82
N GLY A 61 -5.21 -33.55 -15.58
CA GLY A 61 -5.27 -33.37 -17.05
C GLY A 61 -5.23 -31.90 -17.51
N SER A 62 -6.22 -31.48 -18.31
CA SER A 62 -6.26 -30.17 -18.98
C SER A 62 -6.64 -28.97 -18.10
N LEU A 63 -6.96 -29.18 -16.81
CA LEU A 63 -7.43 -28.14 -15.88
C LEU A 63 -6.35 -27.64 -14.91
N THR A 64 -5.09 -28.09 -15.07
CA THR A 64 -3.94 -27.67 -14.26
C THR A 64 -3.62 -26.17 -14.35
N TRP A 65 -4.13 -25.46 -15.36
CA TRP A 65 -3.96 -24.02 -15.54
C TRP A 65 -4.92 -23.18 -14.68
N VAL A 66 -6.02 -23.76 -14.18
CA VAL A 66 -7.06 -23.03 -13.42
C VAL A 66 -6.53 -22.34 -12.16
N PRO A 67 -5.71 -22.98 -11.30
CA PRO A 67 -5.18 -22.32 -10.11
C PRO A 67 -4.36 -21.07 -10.42
N TYR A 68 -3.64 -21.08 -11.55
CA TYR A 68 -2.82 -19.94 -11.99
C TYR A 68 -3.69 -18.78 -12.50
N VAL A 69 -4.79 -19.06 -13.20
CA VAL A 69 -5.74 -18.03 -13.64
C VAL A 69 -6.46 -17.41 -12.45
N VAL A 70 -6.82 -18.19 -11.43
CA VAL A 70 -7.38 -17.65 -10.18
C VAL A 70 -6.38 -16.72 -9.49
N ALA A 71 -5.11 -17.13 -9.37
CA ALA A 71 -4.06 -16.27 -8.79
C ALA A 71 -3.88 -14.97 -9.59
N PHE A 72 -3.94 -15.04 -10.92
CA PHE A 72 -3.87 -13.86 -11.80
C PHE A 72 -5.07 -12.91 -11.62
N VAL A 73 -6.29 -13.44 -11.58
CA VAL A 73 -7.49 -12.63 -11.34
C VAL A 73 -7.43 -11.99 -9.95
N LEU A 74 -6.99 -12.73 -8.93
CA LEU A 74 -6.85 -12.21 -7.58
C LEU A 74 -5.86 -11.05 -7.51
N SER A 75 -4.68 -11.19 -8.16
CA SER A 75 -3.69 -10.12 -8.20
C SER A 75 -4.21 -8.90 -8.96
N ALA A 76 -4.92 -9.09 -10.08
CA ALA A 76 -5.55 -8.01 -10.83
C ALA A 76 -6.60 -7.25 -10.00
N VAL A 77 -7.43 -7.95 -9.22
CA VAL A 77 -8.40 -7.33 -8.30
C VAL A 77 -7.68 -6.51 -7.23
N ILE A 78 -6.62 -7.04 -6.64
CA ILE A 78 -5.84 -6.33 -5.61
C ILE A 78 -5.22 -5.06 -6.19
N VAL A 79 -4.64 -5.13 -7.40
CA VAL A 79 -4.11 -3.96 -8.10
C VAL A 79 -5.21 -2.94 -8.36
N ALA A 80 -6.39 -3.35 -8.85
CA ALA A 80 -7.50 -2.46 -9.09
C ALA A 80 -7.99 -1.75 -7.81
N VAL A 81 -8.04 -2.48 -6.69
CA VAL A 81 -8.38 -1.93 -5.36
C VAL A 81 -7.31 -0.95 -4.90
N ALA A 82 -6.03 -1.28 -5.06
CA ALA A 82 -4.92 -0.41 -4.69
C ALA A 82 -4.94 0.89 -5.52
N VAL A 83 -5.13 0.79 -6.84
CA VAL A 83 -5.26 1.96 -7.72
C VAL A 83 -6.43 2.84 -7.29
N ARG A 84 -7.60 2.25 -7.00
CA ARG A 84 -8.78 2.98 -6.49
C ARG A 84 -8.53 3.63 -5.13
N ALA A 85 -7.79 2.97 -4.24
CA ALA A 85 -7.45 3.52 -2.94
C ALA A 85 -6.55 4.75 -3.07
N ILE A 86 -5.60 4.73 -4.01
CA ILE A 86 -4.68 5.85 -4.28
C ILE A 86 -5.39 7.01 -4.99
N THR A 87 -6.32 6.73 -5.90
CA THR A 87 -7.01 7.77 -6.69
C THR A 87 -8.20 8.43 -5.98
N LYS A 88 -8.60 7.97 -4.79
CA LYS A 88 -9.70 8.61 -4.06
C LYS A 88 -9.35 10.08 -3.73
N PRO A 89 -10.20 11.06 -4.13
CA PRO A 89 -9.98 12.47 -3.77
C PRO A 89 -9.96 12.65 -2.27
N ASN A 90 -9.02 13.44 -1.75
CA ASN A 90 -9.01 13.80 -0.34
C ASN A 90 -10.28 14.59 -0.01
N ARG A 91 -10.95 14.20 1.08
CA ARG A 91 -12.24 14.77 1.52
C ARG A 91 -12.18 16.29 1.78
N THR A 92 -10.99 16.86 1.85
CA THR A 92 -10.69 18.28 2.02
C THR A 92 -11.24 19.16 0.89
N ASP A 93 -11.47 18.61 -0.31
CA ASP A 93 -12.04 19.37 -1.44
C ASP A 93 -13.56 19.62 -1.30
N ARG A 94 -14.24 18.98 -0.33
CA ARG A 94 -15.68 19.17 -0.08
C ARG A 94 -16.00 20.38 0.79
N ILE A 95 -14.98 21.08 1.33
CA ILE A 95 -15.15 22.20 2.28
C ILE A 95 -14.53 23.50 1.72
N ARG A 96 -14.58 23.70 0.41
CA ARG A 96 -14.41 25.05 -0.15
C ARG A 96 -15.79 25.56 -0.61
N PRO A 97 -16.26 26.71 -0.09
CA PRO A 97 -17.50 27.32 -0.56
C PRO A 97 -17.41 27.74 -2.03
#